data_AF-A0A9D5VCQ2-F1
#
_entry.id   AF-A0A9D5VCQ2-F1
#
_cell.length_a   1.000
_cell.length_b   1.000
_cell.length_c   1.000
_cell.angle_alpha   90.00
_cell.angle_beta   90.00
_cell.angle_gamma   90.00
#
_symmetry.space_group_name_H-M   'P 1'
#
loop_
_entity.id
_entity.type
_entity.pdbx_description
1 polymer ?
#
loop_
_entity_poly.entity_id
_entity_poly.type
_entity_poly.pdbx_seq_one_letter_code
_entity_poly.pdbx_strand_id
1 'polypeptide(L)'
;MHHGVGNAVAHLVRVAFGNGFGGKQIIGLGHGRSPTLPGQPVLLGDIVLALETCEREARELEKPLADHVRHLLVHGMLHLLGFDHETDADAEDMEREEIAALAAIGVANPYPDRV
;
A
#
# COMPACT_ATOMS: atom_id res chain seq x y z
N MET A 1 -37.10 9.94 6.09
CA MET A 1 -36.05 9.52 5.15
C MET A 1 -34.71 9.73 5.83
N HIS A 2 -34.25 8.74 6.61
CA HIS A 2 -32.96 8.78 7.29
C HIS A 2 -31.87 8.59 6.23
N HIS A 3 -31.06 9.62 6.00
CA HIS A 3 -29.79 9.45 5.31
C HIS A 3 -28.85 8.78 6.32
N GLY A 4 -28.58 7.49 6.11
CA GLY A 4 -27.58 6.76 6.87
C GLY A 4 -26.22 7.40 6.60
N VAL A 5 -25.64 7.99 7.64
CA VAL A 5 -24.20 8.22 7.68
C VAL A 5 -23.58 6.83 7.67
N GLY A 6 -23.10 6.39 6.50
CA GLY A 6 -22.37 5.13 6.34
C GLY A 6 -21.23 5.12 7.35
N ASN A 7 -21.21 4.10 8.20
CA ASN A 7 -20.12 3.91 9.13
C ASN A 7 -18.93 3.40 8.32
N ALA A 8 -18.17 4.32 7.72
CA ALA A 8 -16.89 3.98 7.11
C ALA A 8 -15.96 3.48 8.22
N VAL A 9 -15.99 2.18 8.50
CA VAL A 9 -15.02 1.53 9.35
C VAL A 9 -13.72 1.56 8.57
N ALA A 10 -12.88 2.55 8.89
CA ALA A 10 -11.53 2.64 8.38
C ALA A 10 -10.65 1.69 9.20
N HIS A 11 -10.07 0.69 8.54
CA HIS A 11 -9.09 -0.18 9.19
C HIS A 11 -7.70 0.48 9.12
N LEU A 12 -7.11 0.72 10.30
CA LEU A 12 -5.75 1.23 10.46
C LEU A 12 -4.77 0.05 10.46
N VAL A 13 -3.84 0.04 9.51
CA VAL A 13 -2.73 -0.91 9.48
C VAL A 13 -1.43 -0.16 9.74
N ARG A 14 -0.83 -0.38 10.91
CA ARG A 14 0.46 0.20 11.27
C ARG A 14 1.59 -0.67 10.75
N VAL A 15 2.49 -0.09 9.95
CA VAL A 15 3.56 -0.83 9.26
C VAL A 15 4.92 -0.50 9.87
N ALA A 16 5.65 -1.54 10.27
CA ALA A 16 7.03 -1.43 10.76
C ALA A 16 7.92 -2.52 10.14
N PHE A 17 9.13 -2.14 9.71
CA PHE A 17 10.10 -3.05 9.11
C PHE A 17 11.32 -3.23 10.01
N GLY A 18 11.85 -4.46 10.10
CA GLY A 18 13.12 -4.72 10.77
C GLY A 18 14.31 -4.17 9.97
N ASN A 19 15.26 -3.53 10.64
CA ASN A 19 16.51 -3.09 10.02
C ASN A 19 17.36 -4.31 9.57
N GLY A 20 17.23 -4.68 8.29
CA GLY A 20 17.95 -5.79 7.66
C GLY A 20 17.87 -5.82 6.11
N PHE A 21 17.10 -4.92 5.48
CA PHE A 21 17.12 -4.75 4.03
C PHE A 21 18.36 -3.96 3.61
N GLY A 22 19.26 -4.61 2.89
CA GLY A 22 20.55 -4.05 2.50
C GLY A 22 20.44 -2.75 1.72
N GLY A 23 21.09 -1.70 2.23
CA GLY A 23 21.70 -0.65 1.41
C GLY A 23 20.84 0.54 0.98
N LYS A 24 19.52 0.55 1.18
CA LYS A 24 18.69 1.75 0.94
C LYS A 24 18.14 2.24 2.27
N GLN A 25 18.67 3.35 2.78
CA GLN A 25 18.02 4.05 3.88
C GLN A 25 16.62 4.44 3.39
N ILE A 26 15.59 3.86 3.99
CA ILE A 26 14.20 4.22 3.70
C ILE A 26 14.02 5.64 4.21
N ILE A 27 14.00 6.62 3.29
CA ILE A 27 13.79 8.04 3.60
C ILE A 27 12.28 8.23 3.76
N GLY A 28 11.74 7.82 4.91
CA GLY A 28 10.33 8.03 5.25
C GLY A 28 10.06 9.50 5.58
N LEU A 29 9.26 10.18 4.75
CA LEU A 29 8.67 11.48 5.04
C LEU A 29 7.40 11.28 5.87
N GLY A 30 7.46 11.54 7.17
CA GLY A 30 6.26 11.68 7.99
C GLY A 30 6.41 11.12 9.41
N HIS A 31 6.44 12.04 10.38
CA HIS A 31 6.51 11.83 11.84
C HIS A 31 7.92 11.63 12.43
N GLY A 32 8.44 12.71 13.01
CA GLY A 32 9.28 12.69 14.21
C GLY A 32 10.46 11.72 14.20
N ARG A 33 11.58 12.17 13.64
CA ARG A 33 12.89 11.49 13.65
C ARG A 33 13.32 11.13 15.08
N SER A 34 13.10 9.88 15.50
CA SER A 34 13.90 9.27 16.57
C SER A 34 15.07 8.52 15.94
N PRO A 35 16.31 8.65 16.44
CA PRO A 35 17.45 7.90 15.90
C PRO A 35 17.14 6.39 15.98
N THR A 36 17.01 5.74 14.83
CA THR A 36 16.82 4.30 14.74
C THR A 36 18.11 3.62 15.13
N LEU A 37 18.08 2.89 16.24
CA LEU A 37 19.20 2.06 16.68
C LEU A 37 19.35 0.84 15.74
N PRO A 38 20.58 0.36 15.49
CA PRO A 38 20.79 -0.89 14.75
C PRO A 38 19.98 -2.03 15.38
N GLY A 39 19.23 -2.76 14.56
CA GLY A 39 18.40 -3.88 15.02
C GLY A 39 17.02 -3.52 15.58
N GLN A 40 16.62 -2.23 15.58
CA GLN A 40 15.26 -1.85 15.94
C GLN A 40 14.33 -1.70 14.72
N PRO A 41 13.04 -2.05 14.86
CA PRO A 41 12.06 -1.81 13.82
C PRO A 41 11.93 -0.32 13.49
N VAL A 42 11.92 0.00 12.20
CA VAL A 42 11.60 1.33 11.69
C VAL A 42 10.10 1.38 11.45
N LEU A 43 9.42 2.33 12.08
CA LEU A 43 8.04 2.63 11.76
C LEU A 43 7.99 3.36 10.42
N LEU A 44 7.32 2.79 9.42
CA LEU A 44 7.16 3.45 8.12
C LEU A 44 5.96 4.39 8.10
N GLY A 45 4.88 4.01 8.78
CA GLY A 45 3.68 4.81 8.85
C GLY A 45 2.43 3.95 9.06
N ASP A 46 1.30 4.53 8.71
CA ASP A 46 -0.01 3.91 8.84
C ASP A 46 -0.71 3.91 7.47
N ILE A 47 -1.33 2.79 7.10
CA ILE A 47 -2.21 2.67 5.93
C ILE A 47 -3.65 2.65 6.44
N VAL A 48 -4.50 3.47 5.85
CA VAL A 48 -5.92 3.59 6.22
C VAL A 48 -6.77 3.20 5.02
N LEU A 49 -7.58 2.14 5.17
CA LEU A 49 -8.51 1.69 4.12
C LEU A 49 -9.95 1.80 4.61
N ALA A 50 -10.80 2.46 3.83
CA ALA A 50 -12.23 2.51 4.08
C ALA A 50 -12.91 1.28 3.47
N LEU A 51 -13.36 0.34 4.32
CA LEU A 51 -13.89 -0.95 3.87
C LEU A 51 -15.09 -0.80 2.93
N GLU A 52 -16.04 0.09 3.26
CA GLU A 52 -17.23 0.33 2.42
C GLU A 52 -16.88 0.83 1.01
N THR A 53 -15.79 1.60 0.89
CA THR A 53 -15.28 2.09 -0.40
C THR A 53 -14.62 0.95 -1.16
N CYS A 54 -13.78 0.16 -0.49
CA CYS A 54 -13.13 -1.01 -1.10
C CYS A 54 -14.17 -2.03 -1.60
N GLU A 55 -15.26 -2.26 -0.85
CA GLU A 55 -16.35 -3.13 -1.27
C GLU A 55 -17.10 -2.63 -2.50
N ARG A 56 -17.37 -1.31 -2.55
CA ARG A 56 -18.02 -0.69 -3.71
C ARG A 56 -17.14 -0.81 -4.95
N GLU A 57 -15.88 -0.42 -4.85
CA GLU A 57 -14.92 -0.47 -5.97
C GLU A 57 -14.66 -1.90 -6.45
N ALA A 58 -14.50 -2.85 -5.53
CA ALA A 58 -14.32 -4.27 -5.88
C ALA A 58 -15.52 -4.81 -6.68
N ARG A 59 -16.74 -4.39 -6.34
CA ARG A 59 -17.95 -4.75 -7.12
C ARG A 59 -17.97 -4.08 -8.49
N GLU A 60 -17.63 -2.80 -8.57
CA GLU A 60 -17.59 -2.04 -9.83
C GLU A 60 -16.53 -2.57 -10.80
N LEU A 61 -15.40 -3.05 -10.28
CA LEU A 61 -14.32 -3.65 -11.04
C LEU A 61 -14.49 -5.17 -11.27
N GLU A 62 -15.58 -5.76 -10.76
CA GLU A 62 -15.85 -7.20 -10.81
C GLU A 62 -14.68 -8.06 -10.28
N LYS A 63 -13.98 -7.57 -9.23
CA LYS A 63 -12.83 -8.23 -8.60
C LYS A 63 -13.19 -8.77 -7.21
N PRO A 64 -12.55 -9.86 -6.75
CA PRO A 64 -12.65 -10.27 -5.36
C PRO A 64 -12.19 -9.14 -4.44
N LEU A 65 -12.99 -8.80 -3.42
CA LEU A 65 -12.63 -7.76 -2.43
C LEU A 65 -11.24 -8.00 -1.83
N ALA A 66 -10.90 -9.25 -1.55
CA ALA A 66 -9.62 -9.61 -0.96
C ALA A 66 -8.45 -9.26 -1.89
N ASP A 67 -8.61 -9.38 -3.21
CA ASP A 67 -7.57 -9.02 -4.17
C ASP A 67 -7.46 -7.51 -4.35
N HIS A 68 -8.60 -6.81 -4.34
CA HIS A 68 -8.63 -5.34 -4.32
C HIS A 68 -7.92 -4.76 -3.09
N VAL A 69 -8.22 -5.30 -1.90
CA VAL A 69 -7.57 -4.88 -0.65
C VAL A 69 -6.07 -5.21 -0.66
N ARG A 70 -5.67 -6.38 -1.19
CA ARG A 70 -4.24 -6.73 -1.32
C ARG A 70 -3.51 -5.76 -2.24
N HIS A 71 -4.10 -5.41 -3.38
CA HIS A 71 -3.58 -4.39 -4.28
C HIS A 71 -3.40 -3.05 -3.55
N LEU A 72 -4.43 -2.53 -2.88
CA LEU A 72 -4.34 -1.26 -2.14
C LEU A 72 -3.30 -1.29 -1.00
N LEU A 73 -3.13 -2.44 -0.33
CA LEU A 73 -2.11 -2.61 0.70
C LEU A 73 -0.70 -2.57 0.12
N VAL A 74 -0.45 -3.28 -0.98
CA VAL A 74 0.86 -3.25 -1.67
C VAL A 74 1.15 -1.84 -2.17
N HIS A 75 0.17 -1.21 -2.82
CA HIS A 75 0.27 0.15 -3.32
C HIS A 75 0.62 1.16 -2.20
N GLY A 76 -0.14 1.14 -1.10
CA GLY A 76 0.14 1.99 0.06
C GLY A 76 1.48 1.70 0.73
N MET A 77 1.93 0.44 0.73
CA MET A 77 3.25 0.07 1.25
C MET A 77 4.38 0.61 0.37
N LEU A 78 4.23 0.60 -0.96
CA LEU A 78 5.21 1.18 -1.89
C LEU A 78 5.33 2.69 -1.67
N HIS A 79 4.22 3.41 -1.46
CA HIS A 79 4.27 4.81 -1.05
C HIS A 79 5.01 5.03 0.27
N LEU A 80 4.79 4.18 1.28
CA LEU A 80 5.52 4.26 2.55
C LEU A 80 7.03 3.96 2.39
N LEU A 81 7.42 3.23 1.35
CA LEU A 81 8.82 2.96 1.00
C LEU A 81 9.44 4.07 0.14
N GLY A 82 8.65 5.07 -0.28
CA GLY A 82 9.10 6.23 -1.05
C GLY A 82 8.98 6.06 -2.57
N PHE A 83 8.23 5.07 -3.05
CA PHE A 83 7.82 5.03 -4.45
C PHE A 83 6.66 6.00 -4.68
N ASP A 84 6.64 6.60 -5.86
CA ASP A 84 5.59 7.52 -6.27
C ASP A 84 5.22 7.26 -7.74
N HIS A 85 4.14 7.86 -8.19
CA HIS A 85 3.62 7.74 -9.54
C HIS A 85 3.25 9.10 -10.16
N GLU A 86 3.86 10.20 -9.68
CA GLU A 86 3.63 11.54 -10.21
C GLU A 86 4.11 11.72 -11.67
N THR A 87 5.15 10.99 -12.08
CA THR A 87 5.66 10.97 -13.45
C THR A 87 5.52 9.59 -14.07
N ASP A 88 5.45 9.53 -15.40
CA ASP A 88 5.36 8.26 -16.13
C ASP A 88 6.52 7.31 -15.79
N ALA A 89 7.73 7.86 -15.58
CA ALA A 89 8.91 7.07 -15.22
C ALA A 89 8.82 6.52 -13.79
N ASP A 90 8.35 7.34 -12.84
CA ASP A 90 8.16 6.89 -11.46
C ASP A 90 7.03 5.85 -11.36
N ALA A 91 5.94 6.06 -12.13
CA ALA A 91 4.84 5.12 -12.24
C ALA A 91 5.32 3.77 -12.81
N GLU A 92 6.15 3.77 -13.85
CA GLU A 92 6.71 2.54 -14.40
C GLU A 92 7.55 1.76 -13.38
N ASP A 93 8.36 2.45 -12.58
CA ASP A 93 9.13 1.81 -11.53
C ASP A 93 8.23 1.26 -10.42
N MET A 94 7.24 2.03 -9.97
CA MET A 94 6.30 1.62 -8.92
C MET A 94 5.43 0.45 -9.36
N GLU A 95 4.83 0.52 -10.55
CA GLU A 95 3.95 -0.52 -11.11
C GLU A 95 4.70 -1.85 -11.24
N ARG A 96 5.96 -1.82 -11.65
CA ARG A 96 6.79 -3.02 -11.81
C ARG A 96 7.07 -3.70 -10.45
N GLU A 97 7.35 -2.92 -9.40
CA GLU A 97 7.48 -3.46 -8.04
C GLU A 97 6.14 -3.94 -7.48
N GLU A 98 5.03 -3.27 -7.82
CA GLU A 98 3.69 -3.65 -7.41
C GLU A 98 3.30 -5.01 -8.00
N ILE A 99 3.53 -5.22 -9.30
CA ILE A 99 3.31 -6.49 -9.99
C ILE A 99 4.13 -7.60 -9.34
N ALA A 100 5.41 -7.36 -9.07
CA ALA A 100 6.29 -8.34 -8.44
C ALA A 100 5.81 -8.73 -7.03
N ALA A 101 5.39 -7.75 -6.23
CA ALA A 101 4.87 -7.98 -4.87
C ALA A 101 3.52 -8.72 -4.89
N LEU A 102 2.60 -8.35 -5.78
CA LEU A 102 1.30 -9.01 -5.92
C LEU A 102 1.45 -10.46 -6.39
N ALA A 103 2.34 -10.72 -7.36
CA ALA A 103 2.65 -12.06 -7.81
C ALA A 103 3.20 -12.93 -6.67
N ALA A 104 4.07 -12.37 -5.80
CA ALA A 104 4.63 -13.09 -4.66
C ALA A 104 3.57 -13.52 -3.62
N ILE A 105 2.44 -12.84 -3.54
CA ILE A 105 1.30 -13.18 -2.66
C ILE A 105 0.14 -13.86 -3.41
N GLY A 106 0.34 -14.24 -4.67
CA GLY A 106 -0.63 -14.98 -5.48
C GLY A 106 -1.80 -14.14 -6.01
N VAL A 107 -1.65 -12.82 -6.11
CA VAL A 107 -2.63 -11.91 -6.71
C VAL A 107 -2.28 -11.65 -8.17
N ALA A 108 -3.28 -11.65 -9.04
CA ALA A 108 -3.09 -11.38 -10.46
C ALA A 108 -2.68 -9.92 -10.70
N ASN A 109 -1.94 -9.70 -11.79
CA ASN A 109 -1.51 -8.36 -12.20
C ASN A 109 -2.74 -7.43 -12.41
N PRO A 110 -2.83 -6.29 -11.70
CA PRO A 110 -3.94 -5.36 -11.84
C PRO A 110 -3.90 -4.53 -13.13
N TYR A 111 -2.74 -4.47 -13.80
CA TYR A 111 -2.48 -3.71 -15.03
C TYR A 111 -2.55 -4.63 -16.26
N PRO A 112 -3.56 -4.46 -17.13
CA PRO A 112 -3.74 -5.33 -18.29
C PRO A 112 -2.64 -5.17 -19.36
N ASP A 113 -1.97 -4.02 -19.40
CA ASP A 113 -1.00 -3.65 -20.44
C ASP A 113 0.47 -3.74 -19.99
N ARG A 114 0.73 -4.19 -18.74
CA ARG A 114 2.08 -4.33 -18.16
C ARG A 114 2.38 -5.81 -17.91
N VAL A 115 3.62 -6.26 -18.11
CA VAL A 115 4.04 -7.68 -17.99
C VAL A 115 5.19 -7.82 -17.02
#